data_AF-A0A9P7N463-F1
#
_entry.id   AF-A0A9P7N463-F1
#
_cell.length_a   1.000
_cell.length_b   1.000
_cell.length_c   1.000
_cell.angle_alpha   90.00
_cell.angle_beta   90.00
_cell.angle_gamma   90.00
#
_symmetry.space_group_name_H-M   'P 1'
#
loop_
_entity.id
_entity.type
_entity.pdbx_description
1 polymer ?
#
loop_
_entity_poly.entity_id
_entity_poly.type
_entity_poly.pdbx_seq_one_letter_code
_entity_poly.pdbx_strand_id
1 'polypeptide(L)'
;MNAAANVNEKRVWELASILFDGMPGVNPGEAEHLKRKERLSRFWTELVEPASTTSIGLAGSSEEKAVASLAGHRVAEACKHLVDGKNFRLGTLVPLIGTSDAARKDMKDQLKAWHDTNMLSEFSEAIRAIYELLGGNVCVCEGRKNVPIEDRMDSFVISKKFGLDWRQSFGLRLWYAISQDDSAALAVLKFKNDVDQDKEDPPRPWYHEQGLKPVWDDAQEETRQDLLWGLLQLYADEKADLESILRPENSQLSPLDVRLSWQLGQALTWTGRVSFGQRGEEKADAMTIAYAAQLTAAGEWLDAVFVLLHLRNASSRVKAIQEHLCRHAGMIGPDTGPTFAALTDKFQIPAAWVWTALALYMRSVKHDASAEVHCLLRAGEYVEAHRVLVQQVAPQAVIERDYSTLSSLLSQFQGRVESIAEWTQGGEIYSQFLSLMQHRGKGETAPPALLEKLLAGLNVMNENVGEAEVVRYAAVSDMADETAREILKLAKKKQDMELRSRILNLPLTHDRLLAYSIDLSMDQYREVMSH
;
A
#
# COMPACT_ATOMS: atom_id res chain seq x y z
N MET A 1 16.49 19.38 -8.90
CA MET A 1 15.16 19.15 -8.31
C MET A 1 15.18 17.95 -7.36
N ASN A 2 15.56 16.75 -7.80
CA ASN A 2 15.61 15.55 -6.93
C ASN A 2 16.56 15.68 -5.72
N ALA A 3 17.68 16.39 -5.85
CA ALA A 3 18.62 16.56 -4.73
C ALA A 3 18.01 17.35 -3.55
N ALA A 4 17.23 18.40 -3.81
CA ALA A 4 16.59 19.20 -2.76
C ALA A 4 15.45 18.43 -2.07
N ALA A 5 14.65 17.70 -2.85
CA ALA A 5 13.61 16.81 -2.32
C ALA A 5 14.22 15.70 -1.43
N ASN A 6 15.31 15.07 -1.86
CA ASN A 6 15.99 14.03 -1.09
C ASN A 6 16.58 14.56 0.23
N VAL A 7 17.13 15.78 0.23
CA VAL A 7 17.64 16.42 1.46
C VAL A 7 16.50 16.71 2.43
N ASN A 8 15.36 17.18 1.93
CA ASN A 8 14.19 17.43 2.78
C ASN A 8 13.57 16.13 3.29
N GLU A 9 13.50 15.09 2.47
CA GLU A 9 13.06 13.75 2.91
C GLU A 9 13.97 13.20 4.02
N LYS A 10 15.29 13.32 3.88
CA LYS A 10 16.24 12.93 4.92
C LYS A 10 15.97 13.67 6.23
N ARG A 11 15.75 14.99 6.17
CA ARG A 11 15.42 15.82 7.35
C ARG A 11 14.10 15.40 8.01
N VAL A 12 13.10 15.04 7.22
CA VAL A 12 11.80 14.55 7.71
C VAL A 12 11.98 13.23 8.48
N TRP A 13 12.74 12.28 7.93
CA TRP A 13 13.03 11.02 8.61
C TRP A 13 13.84 11.20 9.90
N GLU A 14 14.86 12.06 9.88
CA GLU A 14 15.65 12.39 11.07
C GLU A 14 14.78 13.03 12.15
N LEU A 15 13.91 13.97 11.78
CA LEU A 15 12.97 14.58 12.72
C LEU A 15 11.97 13.55 13.29
N ALA A 16 11.39 12.71 12.43
CA ALA A 16 10.46 11.66 12.85
C ALA A 16 11.13 10.70 13.86
N SER A 17 12.39 10.31 13.59
CA SER A 17 13.17 9.48 14.51
C SER A 17 13.40 10.15 15.86
N ILE A 18 13.79 11.44 15.86
CA ILE A 18 14.01 12.19 17.11
C ILE A 18 12.73 12.31 17.96
N LEU A 19 11.59 12.52 17.32
CA LEU A 19 10.31 12.76 18.01
C LEU A 19 9.63 11.47 18.49
N PHE A 20 9.61 10.43 17.65
CA PHE A 20 8.72 9.28 17.85
C PHE A 20 9.43 7.97 18.21
N ASP A 21 10.72 7.80 17.88
CA ASP A 21 11.39 6.53 18.16
C ASP A 21 11.60 6.30 19.67
N GLY A 22 11.63 5.02 20.03
CA GLY A 22 12.01 4.56 21.35
C GLY A 22 13.50 4.81 21.60
N MET A 23 13.83 5.43 22.74
CA MET A 23 15.21 5.76 23.09
C MET A 23 15.84 4.62 23.89
N PRO A 24 16.73 3.80 23.31
CA PRO A 24 17.37 2.72 24.06
C PRO A 24 18.29 3.30 25.14
N GLY A 25 18.12 2.86 26.39
CA GLY A 25 19.01 3.21 27.51
C GLY A 25 18.59 4.41 28.37
N VAL A 26 17.30 4.81 28.36
CA VAL A 26 16.79 5.79 29.32
C VAL A 26 16.50 5.10 30.65
N ASN A 27 17.20 5.51 31.71
CA ASN A 27 16.92 5.06 33.08
C ASN A 27 15.51 5.52 33.48
N PRO A 28 14.73 4.75 34.27
CA PRO A 28 13.35 5.09 34.69
C PRO A 28 13.18 6.39 35.50
N GLY A 29 14.24 7.17 35.71
CA GLY A 29 14.24 8.43 36.45
C GLY A 29 14.79 9.64 35.69
N GLU A 30 15.31 9.47 34.47
CA GLU A 30 15.65 10.61 33.61
C GLU A 30 14.48 10.92 32.70
N ALA A 31 14.03 12.18 32.75
CA ALA A 31 12.97 12.70 31.91
C ALA A 31 13.32 12.52 30.42
N GLU A 32 12.74 11.51 29.78
CA GLU A 32 12.93 11.18 28.36
C GLU A 32 12.70 12.39 27.45
N HIS A 33 11.79 13.28 27.85
CA HIS A 33 11.49 14.53 27.15
C HIS A 33 12.67 15.51 27.10
N LEU A 34 13.57 15.51 28.10
CA LEU A 34 14.75 16.39 28.11
C LEU A 34 15.80 15.94 27.09
N LYS A 35 16.09 14.65 27.03
CA LYS A 35 17.02 14.09 26.02
C LYS A 35 16.49 14.28 24.60
N ARG A 36 15.17 14.09 24.40
CA ARG A 36 14.51 14.37 23.11
C ARG A 36 14.62 15.85 22.74
N LYS A 37 14.35 16.75 23.68
CA LYS A 37 14.50 18.20 23.49
C LYS A 37 15.93 18.58 23.13
N GLU A 38 16.94 18.00 23.79
CA GLU A 38 18.34 18.27 23.45
C GLU A 38 18.69 17.81 22.04
N ARG A 39 18.26 16.60 21.64
CA ARG A 39 18.44 16.10 20.26
C ARG A 39 17.70 16.97 19.24
N LEU A 40 16.46 17.35 19.54
CA LEU A 40 15.68 18.26 18.70
C LEU A 40 16.38 19.60 18.55
N SER A 41 16.89 20.17 19.64
CA SER A 41 17.64 21.44 19.63
C SER A 41 18.89 21.36 18.76
N ARG A 42 19.67 20.26 18.86
CA ARG A 42 20.85 20.03 18.01
C ARG A 42 20.48 19.96 16.53
N PHE A 43 19.50 19.13 16.20
CA PHE A 43 19.00 19.00 14.83
C PHE A 43 18.47 20.33 14.28
N TRP A 44 17.74 21.10 15.09
CA TRP A 44 17.20 22.39 14.67
C TRP A 44 18.30 23.44 14.47
N THR A 45 19.38 23.38 15.26
CA THR A 45 20.56 24.25 15.10
C THR A 45 21.23 23.99 13.75
N GLU A 46 21.42 22.72 13.38
CA GLU A 46 21.97 22.33 12.06
C GLU A 46 21.03 22.72 10.91
N LEU A 47 19.72 22.61 11.10
CA LEU A 47 18.72 22.98 10.09
C LEU A 47 18.74 24.48 9.76
N VAL A 48 18.89 25.31 10.79
CA VAL A 48 18.87 26.78 10.69
C VAL A 48 20.24 27.38 10.34
N GLU A 49 21.32 26.60 10.48
CA GLU A 49 22.68 27.04 10.22
C GLU A 49 22.88 27.83 8.91
N PRO A 50 22.43 27.35 7.72
CA PRO A 50 22.65 28.07 6.47
C PRO A 50 21.84 29.38 6.36
N ALA A 51 20.64 29.43 6.95
CA ALA A 51 19.81 30.63 6.97
C ALA A 51 20.39 31.68 7.93
N SER A 52 20.92 31.24 9.08
CA SER A 52 21.54 32.13 10.06
C SER A 52 22.86 32.72 9.55
N THR A 53 23.72 31.96 8.84
CA THR A 53 24.93 32.54 8.23
C THR A 53 24.62 33.59 7.16
N THR A 54 23.60 33.34 6.34
CA THR A 54 23.18 34.26 5.29
C THR A 54 22.64 35.56 5.89
N SER A 55 21.78 35.47 6.90
CA SER A 55 21.24 36.65 7.61
C SER A 55 22.33 37.43 8.37
N ILE A 56 23.32 36.76 8.98
CA ILE A 56 24.49 37.43 9.58
C ILE A 56 25.29 38.21 8.53
N GLY A 57 25.44 37.66 7.32
CA GLY A 57 26.14 38.32 6.21
C GLY A 57 25.41 39.54 5.65
N LEU A 58 24.07 39.52 5.67
CA LEU A 58 23.21 40.60 5.20
C LEU A 58 22.99 41.71 6.24
N ALA A 59 23.21 41.41 7.53
CA ALA A 59 22.99 42.35 8.63
C ALA A 59 23.95 43.55 8.56
N GLY A 60 23.39 44.76 8.68
CA GLY A 60 24.12 46.01 8.54
C GLY A 60 24.79 46.46 9.84
N SER A 61 24.22 46.11 10.99
CA SER A 61 24.71 46.49 12.32
C SER A 61 25.23 45.30 13.14
N SER A 62 26.06 45.58 14.14
CA SER A 62 26.58 44.55 15.06
C SER A 62 25.46 43.97 15.93
N GLU A 63 24.44 44.76 16.24
CA GLU A 63 23.26 44.36 16.99
C GLU A 63 22.33 43.47 16.16
N GLU A 64 22.11 43.78 14.89
CA GLU A 64 21.37 42.89 13.96
C GLU A 64 22.10 41.56 13.75
N LYS A 65 23.44 41.59 13.64
CA LYS A 65 24.26 40.37 13.59
C LYS A 65 24.06 39.53 14.84
N ALA A 66 23.98 40.16 16.01
CA ALA A 66 23.72 39.44 17.26
C ALA A 66 22.33 38.79 17.27
N VAL A 67 21.28 39.48 16.79
CA VAL A 67 19.93 38.90 16.67
C VAL A 67 19.92 37.72 15.70
N ALA A 68 20.58 37.83 14.53
CA ALA A 68 20.68 36.75 13.56
C ALA A 68 21.47 35.53 14.11
N SER A 69 22.54 35.77 14.88
CA SER A 69 23.28 34.70 15.57
C SER A 69 22.44 34.00 16.65
N LEU A 70 21.61 34.74 17.39
CA LEU A 70 20.67 34.16 18.37
C LEU A 70 19.58 33.33 17.68
N ALA A 71 19.11 33.77 16.51
CA ALA A 71 18.18 33.00 15.69
C ALA A 71 18.75 31.68 15.17
N GLY A 72 20.07 31.47 15.23
CA GLY A 72 20.75 30.21 14.93
C GLY A 72 21.34 29.47 16.15
N HIS A 73 20.92 29.80 17.37
CA HIS A 73 21.44 29.25 18.63
C HIS A 73 22.95 29.46 18.87
N ARG A 74 23.57 30.44 18.22
CA ARG A 74 25.00 30.74 18.35
C ARG A 74 25.24 31.85 19.37
N VAL A 75 24.92 31.56 20.62
CA VAL A 75 25.02 32.53 21.74
C VAL A 75 26.45 33.10 21.85
N ALA A 76 27.47 32.26 21.65
CA ALA A 76 28.88 32.69 21.72
C ALA A 76 29.26 33.67 20.58
N GLU A 77 28.74 33.49 19.37
CA GLU A 77 28.97 34.42 18.25
C GLU A 77 28.21 35.72 18.46
N ALA A 78 26.96 35.65 18.95
CA ALA A 78 26.18 36.82 19.32
C ALA A 78 26.91 37.70 20.35
N CYS A 79 27.52 37.08 21.38
CA CYS A 79 28.32 37.80 22.37
C CYS A 79 29.54 38.50 21.76
N LYS A 80 30.23 37.85 20.80
CA LYS A 80 31.36 38.47 20.10
C LYS A 80 30.91 39.70 19.32
N HIS A 81 29.83 39.58 18.54
CA HIS A 81 29.28 40.71 17.78
C HIS A 81 28.82 41.87 18.67
N LEU A 82 28.27 41.58 19.86
CA LEU A 82 27.89 42.62 20.82
C LEU A 82 29.10 43.30 21.45
N VAL A 83 30.17 42.56 21.74
CA VAL A 83 31.44 43.11 22.25
C VAL A 83 32.09 43.99 21.17
N ASP A 84 32.10 43.55 19.91
CA ASP A 84 32.60 44.32 18.77
C ASP A 84 31.77 45.60 18.55
N GLY A 85 30.45 45.51 18.77
CA GLY A 85 29.52 46.64 18.80
C GLY A 85 29.63 47.53 20.05
N LYS A 86 30.58 47.26 20.97
CA LYS A 86 30.78 47.98 22.25
C LYS A 86 29.59 47.91 23.22
N ASN A 87 28.67 46.97 23.02
CA ASN A 87 27.52 46.72 23.89
C ASN A 87 27.87 45.71 24.98
N PHE A 88 28.81 46.06 25.87
CA PHE A 88 29.33 45.14 26.89
C PHE A 88 28.26 44.63 27.86
N ARG A 89 27.26 45.46 28.21
CA ARG A 89 26.16 45.07 29.11
C ARG A 89 25.33 43.94 28.51
N LEU A 90 24.93 44.08 27.24
CA LEU A 90 24.23 43.01 26.54
C LEU A 90 25.13 41.78 26.35
N GLY A 91 26.41 41.99 26.04
CA GLY A 91 27.39 40.90 25.96
C GLY A 91 27.52 40.07 27.24
N THR A 92 27.24 40.65 28.42
CA THR A 92 27.19 39.91 29.69
C THR A 92 25.83 39.26 29.98
N LEU A 93 24.74 39.79 29.44
CA LEU A 93 23.39 39.30 29.68
C LEU A 93 22.99 38.18 28.70
N VAL A 94 23.41 38.26 27.44
CA VAL A 94 23.11 37.26 26.40
C VAL A 94 23.54 35.83 26.76
N PRO A 95 24.70 35.58 27.41
CA PRO A 95 25.05 34.23 27.89
C PRO A 95 24.04 33.63 28.88
N LEU A 96 23.25 34.45 29.57
CA LEU A 96 22.26 33.99 30.55
C LEU A 96 20.96 33.51 29.89
N ILE A 97 20.79 33.73 28.58
CA ILE A 97 19.56 33.36 27.87
C ILE A 97 19.29 31.84 27.97
N GLY A 98 18.08 31.47 28.41
CA GLY A 98 17.68 30.07 28.56
C GLY A 98 18.36 29.30 29.70
N THR A 99 19.16 29.95 30.55
CA THR A 99 19.86 29.28 31.68
C THR A 99 19.12 29.33 33.01
N SER A 100 18.48 30.46 33.34
CA SER A 100 17.80 30.65 34.63
C SER A 100 16.43 31.31 34.46
N ASP A 101 15.42 30.68 35.07
CA ASP A 101 14.05 31.21 35.11
C ASP A 101 13.93 32.49 35.94
N ALA A 102 14.78 32.65 36.96
CA ALA A 102 14.83 33.87 37.77
C ALA A 102 15.32 35.06 36.92
N ALA A 103 16.43 34.88 36.19
CA ALA A 103 16.96 35.92 35.30
C ALA A 103 15.96 36.34 34.21
N ARG A 104 15.22 35.37 33.66
CA ARG A 104 14.13 35.63 32.70
C ARG A 104 13.00 36.45 33.32
N LYS A 105 12.59 36.12 34.55
CA LYS A 105 11.55 36.87 35.27
C LYS A 105 12.01 38.30 35.57
N ASP A 106 13.23 38.47 36.05
CA ASP A 106 13.81 39.78 36.36
C ASP A 106 13.88 40.65 35.09
N MET A 107 14.28 40.06 33.95
CA MET A 107 14.29 40.77 32.67
C MET A 107 12.88 41.17 32.22
N LYS A 108 11.90 40.28 32.40
CA LYS A 108 10.50 40.57 32.07
C LYS A 108 9.95 41.73 32.91
N ASP A 109 10.29 41.79 34.19
CA ASP A 109 9.88 42.89 35.06
C ASP A 109 10.62 44.20 34.72
N GLN A 110 11.89 44.11 34.32
CA GLN A 110 12.66 45.24 33.80
C GLN A 110 12.07 45.81 32.49
N LEU A 111 11.66 44.94 31.55
CA LEU A 111 10.99 45.33 30.31
C LEU A 111 9.67 46.05 30.58
N LYS A 112 8.86 45.56 31.52
CA LYS A 112 7.62 46.25 31.94
C LYS A 112 7.92 47.64 32.51
N ALA A 113 8.93 47.76 33.37
CA ALA A 113 9.33 49.04 33.92
C ALA A 113 9.80 50.02 32.84
N TRP A 114 10.58 49.56 31.85
CA TRP A 114 10.99 50.39 30.71
C TRP A 114 9.84 50.74 29.78
N HIS A 115 8.87 49.83 29.61
CA HIS A 115 7.65 50.10 28.87
C HIS A 115 6.81 51.18 29.55
N ASP A 116 6.64 51.11 30.88
CA ASP A 116 5.85 52.06 31.66
C ASP A 116 6.50 53.44 31.77
N THR A 117 7.83 53.50 31.79
CA THR A 117 8.61 54.75 31.82
C THR A 117 8.91 55.32 30.43
N ASN A 118 8.35 54.72 29.37
CA ASN A 118 8.59 55.06 27.96
C ASN A 118 10.07 55.02 27.51
N MET A 119 10.99 54.49 28.30
CA MET A 119 12.42 54.41 27.95
C MET A 119 12.69 53.52 26.72
N LEU A 120 11.75 52.64 26.35
CA LEU A 120 11.89 51.73 25.20
C LEU A 120 11.95 52.46 23.84
N SER A 121 11.51 53.72 23.73
CA SER A 121 11.58 54.51 22.48
C SER A 121 13.02 54.86 22.07
N GLU A 122 13.93 54.94 23.04
CA GLU A 122 15.33 55.30 22.83
C GLU A 122 16.21 54.11 22.39
N PHE A 123 15.68 52.88 22.50
CA PHE A 123 16.44 51.70 22.11
C PHE A 123 16.28 51.41 20.63
N SER A 124 17.37 50.95 20.00
CA SER A 124 17.27 50.40 18.65
C SER A 124 16.40 49.14 18.65
N GLU A 125 15.75 48.89 17.52
CA GLU A 125 14.86 47.75 17.33
C GLU A 125 15.58 46.41 17.60
N ALA A 126 16.85 46.29 17.22
CA ALA A 126 17.67 45.11 17.49
C ALA A 126 17.95 44.92 18.99
N ILE A 127 18.26 46.00 19.73
CA ILE A 127 18.50 45.91 21.17
C ILE A 127 17.21 45.54 21.91
N ARG A 128 16.08 46.13 21.50
CA ARG A 128 14.76 45.79 22.06
C ARG A 128 14.44 44.31 21.86
N ALA A 129 14.69 43.78 20.65
CA ALA A 129 14.50 42.36 20.36
C ALA A 129 15.39 41.47 21.26
N ILE A 130 16.66 41.82 21.48
CA ILE A 130 17.55 41.04 22.37
C ILE A 130 17.03 41.03 23.82
N TYR A 131 16.56 42.16 24.34
CA TYR A 131 15.99 42.21 25.69
C TYR A 131 14.68 41.42 25.79
N GLU A 132 13.80 41.49 24.80
CA GLU A 132 12.58 40.68 24.73
C GLU A 132 12.90 39.18 24.71
N LEU A 133 13.90 38.76 23.92
CA LEU A 133 14.39 37.37 23.90
C LEU A 133 14.91 36.93 25.27
N LEU A 134 15.63 37.79 25.99
CA LEU A 134 16.08 37.53 27.37
C LEU A 134 14.91 37.41 28.36
N GLY A 135 13.82 38.15 28.13
CA GLY A 135 12.56 38.04 28.87
C GLY A 135 11.73 36.80 28.51
N GLY A 136 12.15 36.02 27.51
CA GLY A 136 11.44 34.86 26.98
C GLY A 136 10.26 35.20 26.08
N ASN A 137 10.13 36.46 25.65
CA ASN A 137 9.18 36.89 24.64
C ASN A 137 9.87 36.89 23.26
N VAL A 138 9.34 36.08 22.35
CA VAL A 138 10.02 35.74 21.10
C VAL A 138 9.22 36.18 19.87
N CYS A 139 7.98 36.61 20.05
CA CYS A 139 7.03 36.83 18.96
C CYS A 139 6.87 38.32 18.64
N VAL A 140 6.30 39.09 19.57
CA VAL A 140 5.94 40.50 19.34
C VAL A 140 6.65 41.39 20.35
N CYS A 141 7.39 42.38 19.84
CA CYS A 141 7.81 43.52 20.64
C CYS A 141 6.69 44.54 20.64
N GLU A 142 6.07 44.77 21.81
CA GLU A 142 4.93 45.68 21.94
C GLU A 142 5.36 47.13 21.71
N GLY A 143 4.48 47.89 21.05
CA GLY A 143 4.65 49.30 20.73
C GLY A 143 3.69 50.16 21.55
N ARG A 144 4.01 51.45 21.71
CA ARG A 144 3.10 52.46 22.27
C ARG A 144 2.79 53.52 21.23
N LYS A 145 1.51 53.62 20.83
CA LYS A 145 1.02 54.56 19.80
C LYS A 145 0.31 55.81 20.34
N ASN A 146 -0.17 55.78 21.60
CA ASN A 146 -0.97 56.84 22.22
C ASN A 146 -0.14 57.79 23.12
N VAL A 147 1.11 58.07 22.75
CA VAL A 147 2.08 58.85 23.54
C VAL A 147 2.68 59.94 22.63
N PRO A 148 3.23 61.05 23.16
CA PRO A 148 4.02 62.02 22.40
C PRO A 148 4.92 61.40 21.32
N ILE A 149 5.18 62.15 20.24
CA ILE A 149 5.93 61.66 19.06
C ILE A 149 7.32 61.11 19.44
N GLU A 150 7.94 61.70 20.47
CA GLU A 150 9.23 61.27 21.05
C GLU A 150 9.19 59.90 21.75
N ASP A 151 8.04 59.52 22.29
CA ASP A 151 7.82 58.26 23.00
C ASP A 151 7.09 57.23 22.12
N ARG A 152 6.77 57.59 20.88
CA ARG A 152 6.04 56.71 19.96
C ARG A 152 6.94 55.56 19.57
N MET A 153 6.46 54.35 19.82
CA MET A 153 7.18 53.13 19.55
C MET A 153 6.30 52.20 18.73
N ASP A 154 6.79 51.78 17.56
CA ASP A 154 6.06 50.84 16.73
C ASP A 154 6.18 49.41 17.25
N SER A 155 5.07 48.68 17.20
CA SER A 155 5.03 47.24 17.45
C SER A 155 5.55 46.52 16.22
N PHE A 156 6.51 45.61 16.38
CA PHE A 156 6.96 44.76 15.29
C PHE A 156 7.05 43.29 15.74
N VAL A 157 6.89 42.39 14.76
CA VAL A 157 7.14 40.96 14.93
C VAL A 157 8.62 40.70 14.62
N ILE A 158 9.31 39.99 15.52
CA ILE A 158 10.77 39.79 15.41
C ILE A 158 11.10 39.09 14.08
N SER A 159 10.34 38.06 13.69
CA SER A 159 10.55 37.34 12.43
C SER A 159 10.43 38.24 11.21
N LYS A 160 9.33 38.99 11.08
CA LYS A 160 9.08 39.89 9.94
C LYS A 160 10.08 41.03 9.84
N LYS A 161 10.53 41.55 10.98
CA LYS A 161 11.45 42.70 11.01
C LYS A 161 12.87 42.31 10.59
N PHE A 162 13.36 41.16 11.03
CA PHE A 162 14.71 40.68 10.73
C PHE A 162 14.76 39.70 9.55
N GLY A 163 13.62 39.48 8.86
CA GLY A 163 13.53 38.57 7.72
C GLY A 163 13.87 37.13 8.08
N LEU A 164 13.46 36.67 9.26
CA LEU A 164 13.74 35.33 9.74
C LEU A 164 12.78 34.31 9.14
N ASP A 165 13.31 33.15 8.77
CA ASP A 165 12.50 32.01 8.33
C ASP A 165 11.62 31.50 9.48
N TRP A 166 10.51 30.84 9.15
CA TRP A 166 9.65 30.20 10.15
C TRP A 166 10.43 29.19 11.02
N ARG A 167 11.44 28.51 10.45
CA ARG A 167 12.33 27.57 11.16
C ARG A 167 13.15 28.29 12.23
N GLN A 168 13.63 29.49 11.93
CA GLN A 168 14.37 30.35 12.87
C GLN A 168 13.43 30.87 13.97
N SER A 169 12.24 31.33 13.56
CA SER A 169 11.19 31.81 14.46
C SER A 169 10.74 30.72 15.45
N PHE A 170 10.56 29.48 15.00
CA PHE A 170 10.30 28.34 15.87
C PHE A 170 11.50 27.99 16.76
N GLY A 171 12.73 28.01 16.22
CA GLY A 171 13.96 27.76 16.97
C GLY A 171 14.11 28.68 18.19
N LEU A 172 13.84 29.98 18.02
CA LEU A 172 13.86 30.93 19.13
C LEU A 172 12.88 30.54 20.26
N ARG A 173 11.70 29.99 19.93
CA ARG A 173 10.73 29.52 20.93
C ARG A 173 11.21 28.25 21.63
N LEU A 174 11.84 27.34 20.88
CA LEU A 174 12.42 26.12 21.41
C LEU A 174 13.58 26.41 22.38
N TRP A 175 14.40 27.41 22.11
CA TRP A 175 15.59 27.72 22.91
C TRP A 175 15.34 28.70 24.06
N TYR A 176 14.50 29.73 23.83
CA TYR A 176 14.44 30.89 24.74
C TYR A 176 13.06 31.11 25.37
N ALA A 177 11.97 30.60 24.78
CA ALA A 177 10.62 30.80 25.33
C ALA A 177 10.19 29.77 26.38
N ILE A 178 10.83 28.60 26.44
CA ILE A 178 10.49 27.50 27.36
C ILE A 178 11.53 27.38 28.50
N SER A 179 11.12 26.88 29.66
CA SER A 179 12.06 26.57 30.76
C SER A 179 12.94 25.36 30.40
N GLN A 180 14.02 25.13 31.15
CA GLN A 180 14.90 23.98 30.90
C GLN A 180 14.18 22.64 31.10
N ASP A 181 13.32 22.56 32.12
CA ASP A 181 12.59 21.34 32.51
C ASP A 181 11.36 21.04 31.61
N ASP A 182 10.93 22.04 30.83
CA ASP A 182 9.76 21.96 29.96
C ASP A 182 9.99 21.05 28.73
N SER A 183 8.92 20.36 28.33
CA SER A 183 8.88 19.57 27.10
C SER A 183 8.88 20.45 25.84
N ALA A 184 9.45 19.93 24.76
CA ALA A 184 9.43 20.56 23.44
C ALA A 184 8.00 20.79 22.90
N ALA A 185 7.02 20.00 23.35
CA ALA A 185 5.61 20.18 22.98
C ALA A 185 5.08 21.58 23.32
N LEU A 186 5.53 22.18 24.44
CA LEU A 186 5.11 23.53 24.82
C LEU A 186 5.59 24.61 23.83
N ALA A 187 6.78 24.44 23.25
CA ALA A 187 7.27 25.37 22.22
C ALA A 187 6.43 25.30 20.94
N VAL A 188 6.00 24.10 20.56
CA VAL A 188 5.08 23.88 19.43
C VAL A 188 3.73 24.52 19.69
N LEU A 189 3.13 24.32 20.87
CA LEU A 189 1.85 24.94 21.22
C LEU A 189 1.93 26.47 21.24
N LYS A 190 3.03 27.04 21.75
CA LYS A 190 3.25 28.50 21.69
C LYS A 190 3.32 29.01 20.25
N PHE A 191 4.07 28.34 19.38
CA PHE A 191 4.13 28.73 17.96
C PHE A 191 2.78 28.57 17.26
N LYS A 192 2.06 27.48 17.51
CA LYS A 192 0.69 27.27 16.97
C LYS A 192 -0.24 28.40 17.37
N ASN A 193 -0.25 28.78 18.66
CA ASN A 193 -1.07 29.90 19.14
C ASN A 193 -0.67 31.24 18.51
N ASP A 194 0.61 31.46 18.19
CA ASP A 194 1.07 32.67 17.52
C ASP A 194 0.62 32.73 16.06
N VAL A 195 0.61 31.58 15.37
CA VAL A 195 0.07 31.45 14.00
C VAL A 195 -1.46 31.63 14.00
N ASP A 196 -2.18 31.03 14.94
CA ASP A 196 -3.63 31.17 15.08
C ASP A 196 -4.07 32.61 15.41
N GLN A 197 -3.16 33.43 15.95
CA GLN A 197 -3.38 34.85 16.25
C GLN A 197 -2.90 35.78 15.13
N ASP A 198 -2.56 35.25 13.95
CA ASP A 198 -2.03 35.97 12.79
C ASP A 198 -0.76 36.80 13.10
N LYS A 199 -0.01 36.41 14.14
CA LYS A 199 1.25 37.10 14.52
C LYS A 199 2.41 36.63 13.67
N GLU A 200 2.42 35.34 13.32
CA GLU A 200 3.43 34.70 12.48
C GLU A 200 2.77 34.13 11.22
N ASP A 201 3.54 34.06 10.14
CA ASP A 201 3.06 33.44 8.91
C ASP A 201 3.10 31.90 9.06
N PRO A 202 2.10 31.18 8.55
CA PRO A 202 2.07 29.72 8.65
C PRO A 202 3.26 29.12 7.87
N PRO A 203 3.88 28.05 8.39
CA PRO A 203 5.01 27.42 7.74
C PRO A 203 4.55 26.75 6.44
N ARG A 204 4.99 27.32 5.32
CA ARG A 204 4.68 26.84 3.98
C ARG A 204 5.63 25.72 3.56
N PRO A 205 5.20 24.83 2.66
CA PRO A 205 6.06 23.78 2.11
C PRO A 205 7.37 24.32 1.52
N TRP A 206 8.43 23.51 1.62
CA TRP A 206 9.77 23.84 1.13
C TRP A 206 9.85 24.33 -0.33
N TYR A 207 8.93 23.92 -1.21
CA TYR A 207 8.94 24.32 -2.61
C TYR A 207 8.47 25.77 -2.81
N HIS A 208 7.59 26.28 -1.94
CA HIS A 208 7.22 27.70 -1.91
C HIS A 208 8.40 28.58 -1.54
N GLU A 209 9.24 28.16 -0.58
CA GLU A 209 10.46 28.87 -0.18
C GLU A 209 11.45 29.01 -1.35
N GLN A 210 11.46 28.05 -2.28
CA GLN A 210 12.33 28.06 -3.47
C GLN A 210 11.68 28.76 -4.68
N GLY A 211 10.47 29.30 -4.52
CA GLY A 211 9.69 29.89 -5.62
C GLY A 211 9.28 28.88 -6.69
N LEU A 212 9.29 27.59 -6.37
CA LEU A 212 8.89 26.52 -7.28
C LEU A 212 7.37 26.37 -7.24
N LYS A 213 6.73 26.51 -8.39
CA LYS A 213 5.31 26.21 -8.53
C LYS A 213 5.10 24.70 -8.63
N PRO A 214 4.07 24.16 -7.98
CA PRO A 214 3.70 22.76 -8.16
C PRO A 214 3.35 22.48 -9.63
N VAL A 215 3.45 21.21 -10.04
CA VAL A 215 3.14 20.76 -11.42
C VAL A 215 1.64 20.82 -11.72
N TRP A 216 0.81 21.12 -10.72
CA TRP A 216 -0.64 21.10 -10.74
C TRP A 216 -1.22 22.39 -10.16
N ASP A 217 -2.47 22.68 -10.49
CA ASP A 217 -3.21 23.85 -9.98
C ASP A 217 -3.89 23.49 -8.64
N ASP A 218 -3.29 23.94 -7.52
CA ASP A 218 -3.80 23.66 -6.18
C ASP A 218 -4.76 24.77 -5.73
N ALA A 219 -6.06 24.46 -5.72
CA ALA A 219 -7.09 25.36 -5.19
C ALA A 219 -6.93 25.68 -3.69
N GLN A 220 -6.10 24.92 -2.96
CA GLN A 220 -5.87 25.03 -1.52
C GLN A 220 -4.42 25.43 -1.16
N GLU A 221 -3.68 26.02 -2.09
CA GLU A 221 -2.26 26.40 -1.93
C GLU A 221 -1.96 27.12 -0.60
N GLU A 222 -2.80 28.10 -0.22
CA GLU A 222 -2.63 28.91 0.99
C GLU A 222 -2.86 28.16 2.31
N THR A 223 -3.49 26.98 2.26
CA THR A 223 -3.75 26.16 3.45
C THR A 223 -2.75 25.03 3.65
N ARG A 224 -1.83 24.84 2.70
CA ARG A 224 -0.80 23.79 2.77
C ARG A 224 0.26 24.15 3.79
N GLN A 225 0.70 23.14 4.52
CA GLN A 225 1.68 23.29 5.61
C GLN A 225 2.91 22.44 5.36
N ASP A 226 4.06 22.89 5.84
CA ASP A 226 5.30 22.13 5.77
C ASP A 226 5.22 20.83 6.57
N LEU A 227 5.82 19.76 6.04
CA LEU A 227 5.79 18.44 6.66
C LEU A 227 6.55 18.39 8.00
N LEU A 228 7.64 19.17 8.15
CA LEU A 228 8.37 19.24 9.42
C LEU A 228 7.51 19.88 10.51
N TRP A 229 6.74 20.91 10.15
CA TRP A 229 5.78 21.53 11.05
C TRP A 229 4.64 20.57 11.41
N GLY A 230 4.12 19.85 10.42
CA GLY A 230 3.14 18.80 10.64
C GLY A 230 3.61 17.73 11.64
N LEU A 231 4.86 17.27 11.54
CA LEU A 231 5.45 16.34 12.50
C LEU A 231 5.56 16.91 13.92
N LEU A 232 5.91 18.19 14.04
CA LEU A 232 5.92 18.88 15.34
C LEU A 232 4.51 19.00 15.93
N GLN A 233 3.50 19.30 15.11
CA GLN A 233 2.10 19.34 15.54
C GLN A 233 1.63 17.97 16.04
N LEU A 234 1.96 16.89 15.31
CA LEU A 234 1.64 15.52 15.73
C LEU A 234 2.29 15.14 17.06
N TYR A 235 3.49 15.67 17.33
CA TYR A 235 4.18 15.44 18.60
C TYR A 235 3.53 16.19 19.77
N ALA A 236 3.03 17.40 19.52
CA ALA A 236 2.48 18.26 20.56
C ALA A 236 0.99 18.04 20.83
N ASP A 237 0.23 17.57 19.84
CA ASP A 237 -1.21 17.36 19.91
C ASP A 237 -1.55 15.90 19.59
N GLU A 238 -1.84 15.13 20.63
CA GLU A 238 -2.24 13.71 20.50
C GLU A 238 -3.56 13.53 19.73
N LYS A 239 -4.35 14.60 19.56
CA LYS A 239 -5.62 14.57 18.83
C LYS A 239 -5.47 14.97 17.37
N ALA A 240 -4.28 15.37 16.92
CA ALA A 240 -4.04 15.76 15.54
C ALA A 240 -4.24 14.55 14.61
N ASP A 241 -4.94 14.78 13.50
CA ASP A 241 -5.23 13.75 12.51
C ASP A 241 -4.04 13.55 11.58
N LEU A 242 -3.45 12.36 11.60
CA LEU A 242 -2.27 12.00 10.81
C LEU A 242 -2.48 12.18 9.30
N GLU A 243 -3.69 11.91 8.78
CA GLU A 243 -4.00 12.07 7.36
C GLU A 243 -3.97 13.54 6.92
N SER A 244 -4.43 14.45 7.78
CA SER A 244 -4.45 15.88 7.46
C SER A 244 -3.04 16.45 7.26
N ILE A 245 -2.05 15.81 7.90
CA ILE A 245 -0.66 16.25 7.93
C ILE A 245 0.18 15.54 6.86
N LEU A 246 0.03 14.22 6.72
CA LEU A 246 0.79 13.39 5.76
C LEU A 246 0.20 13.42 4.33
N ARG A 247 -0.30 14.57 3.90
CA ARG A 247 -0.79 14.76 2.54
C ARG A 247 0.38 14.77 1.53
N PRO A 248 0.33 13.98 0.44
CA PRO A 248 1.35 14.00 -0.61
C PRO A 248 1.73 15.42 -1.07
N GLU A 249 0.72 16.29 -1.18
CA GLU A 249 0.80 17.69 -1.58
C GLU A 249 1.68 18.55 -0.66
N ASN A 250 1.77 18.20 0.62
CA ASN A 250 2.61 18.92 1.59
C ASN A 250 4.09 18.51 1.47
N SER A 251 4.36 17.33 0.93
CA SER A 251 5.70 16.73 0.90
C SER A 251 6.40 16.92 -0.45
N GLN A 252 5.65 16.89 -1.54
CA GLN A 252 6.18 16.84 -2.90
C GLN A 252 5.50 17.80 -3.87
N LEU A 253 6.18 18.05 -4.98
CA LEU A 253 5.69 18.87 -6.11
C LEU A 253 4.56 18.18 -6.89
N SER A 254 4.42 16.86 -6.74
CA SER A 254 3.39 16.05 -7.38
C SER A 254 2.44 15.47 -6.32
N PRO A 255 1.12 15.62 -6.49
CA PRO A 255 0.13 15.07 -5.57
C PRO A 255 0.03 13.54 -5.69
N LEU A 256 0.65 12.95 -6.72
CA LEU A 256 0.56 11.51 -7.02
C LEU A 256 1.66 10.69 -6.34
N ASP A 257 2.68 11.32 -5.76
CA ASP A 257 3.71 10.57 -5.05
C ASP A 257 3.34 10.38 -3.57
N VAL A 258 2.76 9.22 -3.29
CA VAL A 258 2.26 8.84 -1.97
C VAL A 258 3.31 8.08 -1.15
N ARG A 259 4.50 7.81 -1.73
CA ARG A 259 5.52 6.96 -1.12
C ARG A 259 5.92 7.42 0.28
N LEU A 260 6.32 8.69 0.41
CA LEU A 260 6.82 9.23 1.68
C LEU A 260 5.70 9.26 2.74
N SER A 261 4.51 9.72 2.35
CA SER A 261 3.32 9.72 3.20
C SER A 261 2.99 8.33 3.73
N TRP A 262 3.02 7.32 2.86
CA TRP A 262 2.74 5.94 3.24
C TRP A 262 3.81 5.37 4.18
N GLN A 263 5.09 5.48 3.81
CA GLN A 263 6.19 4.94 4.62
C GLN A 263 6.23 5.58 6.02
N LEU A 264 6.09 6.90 6.09
CA LEU A 264 6.07 7.65 7.35
C LEU A 264 4.81 7.33 8.16
N GLY A 265 3.65 7.23 7.52
CA GLY A 265 2.40 6.86 8.19
C GLY A 265 2.44 5.46 8.81
N GLN A 266 3.06 4.50 8.13
CA GLN A 266 3.27 3.15 8.66
C GLN A 266 4.25 3.15 9.85
N ALA A 267 5.38 3.84 9.73
CA ALA A 267 6.37 3.96 10.80
C ALA A 267 5.78 4.64 12.05
N LEU A 268 5.09 5.77 11.88
CA LEU A 268 4.48 6.52 12.98
C LEU A 268 3.36 5.73 13.67
N THR A 269 2.51 5.02 12.91
CA THR A 269 1.48 4.16 13.49
C THR A 269 2.12 3.06 14.35
N TRP A 270 3.24 2.48 13.91
CA TRP A 270 3.90 1.40 14.64
C TRP A 270 4.46 1.85 16.00
N THR A 271 4.81 3.13 16.16
CA THR A 271 5.19 3.68 17.47
C THR A 271 4.04 3.73 18.48
N GLY A 272 2.79 3.62 18.02
CA GLY A 272 1.59 3.65 18.85
C GLY A 272 1.24 5.01 19.46
N ARG A 273 2.04 6.05 19.19
CA ARG A 273 1.85 7.42 19.73
C ARG A 273 0.93 8.28 18.89
N VAL A 274 0.73 7.91 17.63
CA VAL A 274 -0.03 8.69 16.66
C VAL A 274 -1.06 7.78 16.01
N SER A 275 -2.26 8.31 15.77
CA SER A 275 -3.34 7.60 15.11
C SER A 275 -3.93 8.44 13.97
N PHE A 276 -4.51 7.78 12.96
CA PHE A 276 -5.24 8.41 11.86
C PHE A 276 -6.63 8.96 12.29
N GLY A 277 -6.81 9.25 13.58
CA GLY A 277 -8.04 9.79 14.16
C GLY A 277 -9.28 8.92 13.88
N GLN A 278 -10.40 9.59 13.59
CA GLN A 278 -11.66 8.92 13.24
C GLN A 278 -11.54 8.20 11.88
N ARG A 279 -12.06 6.97 11.80
CA ARG A 279 -11.94 6.07 10.62
C ARG A 279 -10.49 5.81 10.21
N GLY A 280 -9.59 5.74 11.19
CA GLY A 280 -8.16 5.63 10.94
C GLY A 280 -7.73 4.40 10.16
N GLU A 281 -8.48 3.29 10.24
CA GLU A 281 -8.19 2.10 9.43
C GLU A 281 -8.49 2.33 7.95
N GLU A 282 -9.62 2.94 7.63
CA GLU A 282 -10.02 3.21 6.25
C GLU A 282 -9.11 4.22 5.58
N LYS A 283 -8.66 5.23 6.31
CA LYS A 283 -7.69 6.23 5.84
C LYS A 283 -6.32 5.61 5.55
N ALA A 284 -5.83 4.78 6.47
CA ALA A 284 -4.58 4.04 6.27
C ALA A 284 -4.68 3.07 5.09
N ASP A 285 -5.82 2.39 4.94
CA ASP A 285 -6.08 1.48 3.82
C ASP A 285 -6.16 2.26 2.49
N ALA A 286 -6.80 3.43 2.46
CA ALA A 286 -6.87 4.29 1.28
C ALA A 286 -5.47 4.74 0.82
N MET A 287 -4.61 5.16 1.75
CA MET A 287 -3.22 5.52 1.45
C MET A 287 -2.42 4.31 0.94
N THR A 288 -2.65 3.13 1.51
CA THR A 288 -2.01 1.88 1.06
C THR A 288 -2.43 1.49 -0.35
N ILE A 289 -3.72 1.62 -0.68
CA ILE A 289 -4.24 1.39 -2.04
C ILE A 289 -3.64 2.39 -3.02
N ALA A 290 -3.57 3.67 -2.66
CA ALA A 290 -3.00 4.71 -3.52
C ALA A 290 -1.52 4.44 -3.83
N TYR A 291 -0.72 4.06 -2.83
CA TYR A 291 0.68 3.72 -3.05
C TYR A 291 0.86 2.42 -3.87
N ALA A 292 0.03 1.40 -3.63
CA ALA A 292 0.03 0.19 -4.46
C ALA A 292 -0.32 0.48 -5.93
N ALA A 293 -1.27 1.40 -6.18
CA ALA A 293 -1.64 1.83 -7.53
C ALA A 293 -0.48 2.58 -8.21
N GLN A 294 0.23 3.45 -7.49
CA GLN A 294 1.42 4.16 -7.98
C GLN A 294 2.52 3.17 -8.42
N LEU A 295 2.82 2.15 -7.59
CA LEU A 295 3.80 1.11 -7.93
C LEU A 295 3.37 0.27 -9.12
N THR A 296 2.08 -0.05 -9.21
CA THR A 296 1.52 -0.79 -10.34
C THR A 296 1.67 0.00 -11.65
N ALA A 297 1.42 1.31 -11.62
CA ALA A 297 1.62 2.19 -12.77
C ALA A 297 3.09 2.32 -13.17
N ALA A 298 4.02 2.22 -12.20
CA ALA A 298 5.46 2.19 -12.47
C ALA A 298 5.96 0.84 -13.03
N GLY A 299 5.13 -0.21 -13.02
CA GLY A 299 5.49 -1.56 -13.47
C GLY A 299 6.04 -2.49 -12.37
N GLU A 300 6.24 -1.97 -11.15
CA GLU A 300 6.75 -2.71 -9.99
C GLU A 300 5.62 -3.43 -9.26
N TRP A 301 5.03 -4.43 -9.93
CA TRP A 301 3.83 -5.12 -9.42
C TRP A 301 4.10 -5.98 -8.18
N LEU A 302 5.32 -6.51 -8.00
CA LEU A 302 5.70 -7.32 -6.83
C LEU A 302 5.75 -6.47 -5.56
N ASP A 303 6.29 -5.26 -5.66
CA ASP A 303 6.32 -4.32 -4.53
C ASP A 303 4.91 -3.82 -4.21
N ALA A 304 4.04 -3.67 -5.22
CA ALA A 304 2.63 -3.38 -4.99
C ALA A 304 1.92 -4.51 -4.19
N VAL A 305 2.23 -5.79 -4.45
CA VAL A 305 1.72 -6.90 -3.61
C VAL A 305 2.17 -6.74 -2.17
N PHE A 306 3.46 -6.42 -1.95
CA PHE A 306 3.99 -6.19 -0.60
C PHE A 306 3.27 -5.05 0.11
N VAL A 307 3.00 -3.94 -0.58
CA VAL A 307 2.24 -2.83 -0.02
C VAL A 307 0.81 -3.26 0.34
N LEU A 308 0.11 -4.00 -0.53
CA LEU A 308 -1.25 -4.48 -0.28
C LEU A 308 -1.36 -5.42 0.94
N LEU A 309 -0.28 -6.11 1.33
CA LEU A 309 -0.26 -6.91 2.57
C LEU A 309 -0.48 -6.06 3.83
N HIS A 310 -0.17 -4.76 3.77
CA HIS A 310 -0.29 -3.84 4.90
C HIS A 310 -1.71 -3.29 5.09
N LEU A 311 -2.68 -3.70 4.25
CA LEU A 311 -4.09 -3.38 4.44
C LEU A 311 -4.58 -3.95 5.77
N ARG A 312 -5.24 -3.13 6.59
CA ARG A 312 -5.75 -3.51 7.91
C ARG A 312 -6.98 -4.38 7.78
N ASN A 313 -7.92 -4.01 6.90
CA ASN A 313 -9.11 -4.82 6.66
C ASN A 313 -8.76 -6.13 5.94
N ALA A 314 -8.95 -7.26 6.65
CA ALA A 314 -8.65 -8.59 6.12
C ALA A 314 -9.44 -8.94 4.85
N SER A 315 -10.71 -8.56 4.77
CA SER A 315 -11.56 -8.86 3.62
C SER A 315 -11.13 -8.08 2.37
N SER A 316 -10.80 -6.79 2.55
CA SER A 316 -10.27 -5.94 1.48
C SER A 316 -8.87 -6.41 1.05
N ARG A 317 -8.03 -6.84 2.00
CA ARG A 317 -6.69 -7.38 1.73
C ARG A 317 -6.74 -8.61 0.83
N VAL A 318 -7.60 -9.58 1.15
CA VAL A 318 -7.78 -10.79 0.34
C VAL A 318 -8.20 -10.42 -1.08
N LYS A 319 -9.24 -9.60 -1.23
CA LYS A 319 -9.76 -9.19 -2.54
C LYS A 319 -8.72 -8.42 -3.36
N ALA A 320 -8.06 -7.45 -2.75
CA ALA A 320 -7.06 -6.62 -3.43
C ALA A 320 -5.87 -7.44 -3.92
N ILE A 321 -5.37 -8.39 -3.10
CA ILE A 321 -4.26 -9.27 -3.49
C ILE A 321 -4.70 -10.23 -4.60
N GLN A 322 -5.86 -10.87 -4.47
CA GLN A 322 -6.37 -11.78 -5.49
C GLN A 322 -6.58 -11.07 -6.83
N GLU A 323 -7.20 -9.90 -6.81
CA GLU A 323 -7.43 -9.10 -8.01
C GLU A 323 -6.11 -8.64 -8.64
N HIS A 324 -5.15 -8.18 -7.84
CA HIS A 324 -3.84 -7.75 -8.32
C HIS A 324 -3.05 -8.91 -8.94
N LEU A 325 -3.05 -10.09 -8.31
CA LEU A 325 -2.45 -11.31 -8.87
C LEU A 325 -3.12 -11.70 -10.19
N CYS A 326 -4.46 -11.60 -10.30
CA CYS A 326 -5.18 -11.91 -11.54
C CYS A 326 -4.79 -10.95 -12.68
N ARG A 327 -4.64 -9.65 -12.40
CA ARG A 327 -4.22 -8.66 -13.41
C ARG A 327 -2.81 -8.90 -13.92
N HIS A 328 -1.91 -9.35 -13.04
CA HIS A 328 -0.50 -9.59 -13.36
C HIS A 328 -0.15 -11.06 -13.59
N ALA A 329 -1.15 -11.93 -13.76
CA ALA A 329 -0.96 -13.37 -13.89
C ALA A 329 -0.05 -13.77 -15.07
N GLY A 330 -0.02 -12.99 -16.15
CA GLY A 330 0.90 -13.23 -17.27
C GLY A 330 2.39 -13.02 -16.93
N MET A 331 2.69 -12.25 -15.89
CA MET A 331 4.05 -12.04 -15.37
C MET A 331 4.43 -13.08 -14.30
N ILE A 332 3.46 -13.86 -13.82
CA ILE A 332 3.68 -14.98 -12.92
C ILE A 332 4.23 -16.11 -13.78
N GLY A 333 5.54 -16.29 -13.73
CA GLY A 333 6.25 -17.36 -14.44
C GLY A 333 5.88 -18.77 -13.93
N PRO A 334 6.60 -19.81 -14.40
CA PRO A 334 6.36 -21.19 -13.96
C PRO A 334 6.61 -21.39 -12.46
N ASP A 335 6.14 -22.53 -11.91
CA ASP A 335 6.24 -22.96 -10.50
C ASP A 335 7.67 -22.83 -9.92
N THR A 336 8.70 -23.06 -10.75
CA THR A 336 10.12 -22.96 -10.38
C THR A 336 10.70 -21.54 -10.49
N GLY A 337 9.87 -20.56 -10.84
CA GLY A 337 10.30 -19.19 -11.05
C GLY A 337 10.64 -18.47 -9.73
N PRO A 338 11.61 -17.53 -9.75
CA PRO A 338 11.97 -16.75 -8.56
C PRO A 338 10.80 -15.91 -8.05
N THR A 339 9.88 -15.52 -8.93
CA THR A 339 8.64 -14.79 -8.62
C THR A 339 7.68 -15.62 -7.78
N PHE A 340 7.50 -16.91 -8.13
CA PHE A 340 6.58 -17.80 -7.41
C PHE A 340 7.10 -18.08 -5.99
N ALA A 341 8.41 -18.32 -5.87
CA ALA A 341 9.09 -18.45 -4.57
C ALA A 341 9.01 -17.15 -3.75
N ALA A 342 9.17 -15.98 -4.37
CA ALA A 342 9.01 -14.71 -3.66
C ALA A 342 7.59 -14.52 -3.09
N LEU A 343 6.56 -14.83 -3.87
CA LEU A 343 5.16 -14.73 -3.41
C LEU A 343 4.84 -15.74 -2.29
N THR A 344 5.30 -16.97 -2.41
CA THR A 344 4.94 -18.05 -1.46
C THR A 344 5.85 -18.05 -0.23
N ASP A 345 7.16 -17.93 -0.41
CA ASP A 345 8.14 -18.06 0.69
C ASP A 345 8.37 -16.75 1.42
N LYS A 346 8.50 -15.62 0.69
CA LYS A 346 8.77 -14.31 1.32
C LYS A 346 7.49 -13.62 1.78
N PHE A 347 6.48 -13.56 0.92
CA PHE A 347 5.22 -12.88 1.22
C PHE A 347 4.18 -13.76 1.93
N GLN A 348 4.44 -15.07 2.04
CA GLN A 348 3.55 -16.04 2.69
C GLN A 348 2.13 -16.03 2.11
N ILE A 349 2.00 -15.77 0.80
CA ILE A 349 0.71 -15.82 0.12
C ILE A 349 0.33 -17.28 -0.12
N PRO A 350 -0.92 -17.68 0.13
CA PRO A 350 -1.37 -19.03 -0.18
C PRO A 350 -1.16 -19.37 -1.65
N ALA A 351 -0.43 -20.46 -1.92
CA ALA A 351 -0.16 -20.94 -3.28
C ALA A 351 -1.45 -21.13 -4.09
N ALA A 352 -2.55 -21.51 -3.41
CA ALA A 352 -3.87 -21.64 -4.02
C ALA A 352 -4.30 -20.37 -4.79
N TRP A 353 -4.08 -19.17 -4.22
CA TRP A 353 -4.47 -17.92 -4.88
C TRP A 353 -3.65 -17.63 -6.13
N VAL A 354 -2.36 -17.96 -6.10
CA VAL A 354 -1.47 -17.83 -7.27
C VAL A 354 -1.94 -18.77 -8.38
N TRP A 355 -2.28 -20.02 -8.04
CA TRP A 355 -2.81 -20.98 -9.00
C TRP A 355 -4.19 -20.58 -9.55
N THR A 356 -5.08 -19.99 -8.73
CA THR A 356 -6.35 -19.45 -9.25
C THR A 356 -6.14 -18.32 -10.25
N ALA A 357 -5.17 -17.43 -10.01
CA ALA A 357 -4.84 -16.35 -10.92
C ALA A 357 -4.25 -16.88 -12.24
N LEU A 358 -3.35 -17.88 -12.16
CA LEU A 358 -2.81 -18.56 -13.33
C LEU A 358 -3.90 -19.28 -14.13
N ALA A 359 -4.84 -19.97 -13.47
CA ALA A 359 -5.97 -20.62 -14.15
C ALA A 359 -6.82 -19.61 -14.95
N LEU A 360 -7.16 -18.46 -14.35
CA LEU A 360 -7.89 -17.40 -15.03
C LEU A 360 -7.13 -16.83 -16.24
N TYR A 361 -5.80 -16.73 -16.14
CA TYR A 361 -4.95 -16.31 -17.26
C TYR A 361 -4.94 -17.33 -18.40
N MET A 362 -4.85 -18.62 -18.10
CA MET A 362 -4.93 -19.69 -19.10
C MET A 362 -6.27 -19.65 -19.84
N ARG A 363 -7.37 -19.44 -19.11
CA ARG A 363 -8.72 -19.32 -19.67
C ARG A 363 -8.90 -18.12 -20.59
N SER A 364 -8.46 -16.94 -20.13
CA SER A 364 -8.80 -15.66 -20.76
C SER A 364 -7.83 -15.21 -21.85
N VAL A 365 -6.53 -15.54 -21.72
CA VAL A 365 -5.48 -15.05 -22.63
C VAL A 365 -4.95 -16.14 -23.54
N LYS A 366 -4.60 -17.31 -22.98
CA LYS A 366 -4.01 -18.40 -23.77
C LYS A 366 -5.03 -19.33 -24.41
N HIS A 367 -6.25 -19.38 -23.87
CA HIS A 367 -7.32 -20.31 -24.27
C HIS A 367 -6.88 -21.79 -24.25
N ASP A 368 -5.99 -22.14 -23.31
CA ASP A 368 -5.52 -23.51 -23.13
C ASP A 368 -6.22 -24.17 -21.93
N ALA A 369 -7.23 -24.97 -22.26
CA ALA A 369 -8.08 -25.65 -21.28
C ALA A 369 -7.34 -26.74 -20.49
N SER A 370 -6.31 -27.36 -21.07
CA SER A 370 -5.58 -28.45 -20.42
C SER A 370 -4.74 -27.94 -19.24
N ALA A 371 -4.03 -26.84 -19.46
CA ALA A 371 -3.26 -26.16 -18.44
C ALA A 371 -4.14 -25.42 -17.43
N GLU A 372 -5.32 -24.94 -17.83
CA GLU A 372 -6.34 -24.40 -16.91
C GLU A 372 -6.74 -25.46 -15.86
N VAL A 373 -7.10 -26.67 -16.31
CA VAL A 373 -7.45 -27.77 -15.38
C VAL A 373 -6.29 -28.10 -14.44
N HIS A 374 -5.05 -28.14 -14.94
CA HIS A 374 -3.89 -28.37 -14.09
C HIS A 374 -3.73 -27.29 -13.01
N CYS A 375 -3.89 -26.01 -13.38
CA CYS A 375 -3.82 -24.91 -12.43
C CYS A 375 -4.96 -24.97 -11.39
N LEU A 376 -6.19 -25.26 -11.82
CA LEU A 376 -7.35 -25.37 -10.92
C LEU A 376 -7.22 -26.53 -9.92
N LEU A 377 -6.67 -27.67 -10.38
CA LEU A 377 -6.35 -28.81 -9.51
C LEU A 377 -5.33 -28.44 -8.43
N ARG A 378 -4.31 -27.65 -8.78
CA ARG A 378 -3.29 -27.15 -7.85
C ARG A 378 -3.84 -26.06 -6.93
N ALA A 379 -4.81 -25.28 -7.39
CA ALA A 379 -5.53 -24.30 -6.59
C ALA A 379 -6.47 -24.94 -5.55
N GLY A 380 -6.91 -26.17 -5.79
CA GLY A 380 -7.88 -26.87 -4.94
C GLY A 380 -9.35 -26.62 -5.31
N GLU A 381 -9.60 -26.00 -6.46
CA GLU A 381 -10.95 -25.70 -6.98
C GLU A 381 -11.43 -26.85 -7.88
N TYR A 382 -11.83 -27.98 -7.25
CA TYR A 382 -12.14 -29.21 -8.00
C TYR A 382 -13.44 -29.13 -8.79
N VAL A 383 -14.42 -28.35 -8.34
CA VAL A 383 -15.73 -28.20 -9.01
C VAL A 383 -15.54 -27.50 -10.34
N GLU A 384 -14.84 -26.36 -10.35
CA GLU A 384 -14.53 -25.64 -11.58
C GLU A 384 -13.56 -26.44 -12.47
N ALA A 385 -12.59 -27.14 -11.89
CA ALA A 385 -11.69 -28.02 -12.66
C ALA A 385 -12.48 -29.14 -13.38
N HIS A 386 -13.44 -29.77 -12.70
CA HIS A 386 -14.30 -30.81 -13.27
C HIS A 386 -15.18 -30.24 -14.37
N ARG A 387 -15.77 -29.07 -14.17
CA ARG A 387 -16.54 -28.37 -15.20
C ARG A 387 -15.71 -28.13 -16.44
N VAL A 388 -14.53 -27.52 -16.35
CA VAL A 388 -13.65 -27.27 -17.52
C VAL A 388 -13.21 -28.58 -18.18
N LEU A 389 -12.92 -29.61 -17.38
CA LEU A 389 -12.55 -30.93 -17.89
C LEU A 389 -13.66 -31.53 -18.76
N VAL A 390 -14.89 -31.61 -18.26
CA VAL A 390 -16.04 -32.15 -19.00
C VAL A 390 -16.38 -31.25 -20.19
N GLN A 391 -16.21 -29.94 -20.02
CA GLN A 391 -16.66 -28.97 -21.01
C GLN A 391 -15.76 -28.85 -22.24
N GLN A 392 -14.44 -28.96 -22.07
CA GLN A 392 -13.50 -28.64 -23.15
C GLN A 392 -12.43 -29.71 -23.31
N VAL A 393 -11.77 -30.09 -22.22
CA VAL A 393 -10.58 -30.96 -22.27
C VAL A 393 -10.91 -32.40 -22.65
N ALA A 394 -11.90 -33.00 -21.99
CA ALA A 394 -12.27 -34.40 -22.24
C ALA A 394 -12.84 -34.61 -23.66
N PRO A 395 -13.75 -33.75 -24.17
CA PRO A 395 -14.21 -33.84 -25.56
C PRO A 395 -13.06 -33.73 -26.59
N GLN A 396 -12.15 -32.76 -26.41
CA GLN A 396 -11.01 -32.59 -27.30
C GLN A 396 -10.06 -33.79 -27.26
N ALA A 397 -9.72 -34.27 -26.06
CA ALA A 397 -8.83 -35.42 -25.87
C ALA A 397 -9.40 -36.72 -26.48
N VAL A 398 -10.72 -36.91 -26.44
CA VAL A 398 -11.39 -38.06 -27.07
C VAL A 398 -11.29 -37.98 -28.60
N ILE A 399 -11.51 -36.80 -29.20
CA ILE A 399 -11.40 -36.60 -30.65
C ILE A 399 -9.95 -36.77 -31.12
N GLU A 400 -8.99 -36.20 -30.39
CA GLU A 400 -7.56 -36.32 -30.68
C GLU A 400 -6.99 -37.70 -30.33
N ARG A 401 -7.76 -38.53 -29.61
CA ARG A 401 -7.39 -39.87 -29.11
C ARG A 401 -6.21 -39.86 -28.14
N ASP A 402 -5.97 -38.75 -27.46
CA ASP A 402 -4.97 -38.67 -26.40
C ASP A 402 -5.56 -39.12 -25.06
N TYR A 403 -5.66 -40.43 -24.91
CA TYR A 403 -6.13 -41.07 -23.69
C TYR A 403 -5.12 -40.99 -22.53
N SER A 404 -3.86 -40.68 -22.84
CA SER A 404 -2.76 -40.70 -21.87
C SER A 404 -2.79 -39.49 -20.94
N THR A 405 -2.97 -38.30 -21.51
CA THR A 405 -3.11 -37.04 -20.76
C THR A 405 -4.43 -37.00 -19.99
N LEU A 406 -5.52 -37.46 -20.59
CA LEU A 406 -6.82 -37.56 -19.92
C LEU A 406 -6.76 -38.51 -18.72
N SER A 407 -6.10 -39.66 -18.84
CA SER A 407 -5.90 -40.58 -17.72
C SER A 407 -5.04 -39.96 -16.61
N SER A 408 -4.01 -39.19 -16.95
CA SER A 408 -3.17 -38.49 -15.97
C SER A 408 -3.98 -37.44 -15.20
N LEU A 409 -4.77 -36.62 -15.91
CA LEU A 409 -5.64 -35.62 -15.29
C LEU A 409 -6.70 -36.27 -14.40
N LEU A 410 -7.40 -37.29 -14.88
CA LEU A 410 -8.42 -38.00 -14.10
C LEU A 410 -7.84 -38.69 -12.86
N SER A 411 -6.61 -39.19 -12.92
CA SER A 411 -5.95 -39.77 -11.76
C SER A 411 -5.71 -38.74 -10.63
N GLN A 412 -5.51 -37.46 -10.96
CA GLN A 412 -5.36 -36.39 -9.97
C GLN A 412 -6.66 -36.02 -9.25
N PHE A 413 -7.82 -36.42 -9.79
CA PHE A 413 -9.12 -36.32 -9.12
C PHE A 413 -9.42 -37.52 -8.21
N GLN A 414 -8.74 -38.66 -8.39
CA GLN A 414 -8.97 -39.88 -7.61
C GLN A 414 -8.54 -39.68 -6.15
N GLY A 415 -9.51 -39.74 -5.23
CA GLY A 415 -9.33 -39.47 -3.79
C GLY A 415 -10.05 -38.22 -3.29
N ARG A 416 -10.62 -37.38 -4.18
CA ARG A 416 -11.38 -36.16 -3.82
C ARG A 416 -12.78 -36.11 -4.45
N VAL A 417 -13.22 -37.24 -4.98
CA VAL A 417 -14.47 -37.43 -5.74
C VAL A 417 -15.71 -37.08 -4.90
N GLU A 418 -15.68 -37.29 -3.59
CA GLU A 418 -16.79 -36.99 -2.67
C GLU A 418 -17.12 -35.48 -2.58
N SER A 419 -16.16 -34.60 -2.92
CA SER A 419 -16.38 -33.14 -2.90
C SER A 419 -17.11 -32.62 -4.14
N ILE A 420 -17.32 -33.44 -5.17
CA ILE A 420 -17.87 -33.02 -6.47
C ILE A 420 -19.25 -33.68 -6.65
N ALA A 421 -20.32 -32.90 -6.46
CA ALA A 421 -21.69 -33.40 -6.60
C ALA A 421 -22.03 -33.89 -8.02
N GLU A 422 -21.44 -33.28 -9.05
CA GLU A 422 -21.71 -33.56 -10.47
C GLU A 422 -20.73 -34.56 -11.10
N TRP A 423 -19.87 -35.22 -10.31
CA TRP A 423 -18.84 -36.12 -10.84
C TRP A 423 -19.44 -37.28 -11.66
N THR A 424 -20.56 -37.82 -11.18
CA THR A 424 -21.31 -38.92 -11.81
C THR A 424 -21.87 -38.57 -13.18
N GLN A 425 -22.12 -37.29 -13.45
CA GLN A 425 -22.73 -36.80 -14.69
C GLN A 425 -21.72 -36.60 -15.84
N GLY A 426 -20.41 -36.77 -15.58
CA GLY A 426 -19.40 -36.64 -16.64
C GLY A 426 -18.06 -37.31 -16.33
N GLY A 427 -17.45 -36.98 -15.19
CA GLY A 427 -16.09 -37.43 -14.86
C GLY A 427 -15.98 -38.95 -14.74
N GLU A 428 -16.99 -39.57 -14.14
CA GLU A 428 -17.09 -41.03 -14.04
C GLU A 428 -17.24 -41.69 -15.42
N ILE A 429 -18.02 -41.10 -16.33
CA ILE A 429 -18.30 -41.63 -17.67
C ILE A 429 -17.01 -41.66 -18.50
N TYR A 430 -16.23 -40.57 -18.47
CA TYR A 430 -14.93 -40.54 -19.12
C TYR A 430 -13.93 -41.53 -18.51
N SER A 431 -13.93 -41.70 -17.18
CA SER A 431 -13.10 -42.72 -16.52
C SER A 431 -13.50 -44.14 -16.92
N GLN A 432 -14.80 -44.43 -17.03
CA GLN A 432 -15.31 -45.73 -17.47
C GLN A 432 -14.94 -45.99 -18.94
N PHE A 433 -15.03 -44.97 -19.80
CA PHE A 433 -14.62 -45.06 -21.19
C PHE A 433 -13.12 -45.31 -21.36
N LEU A 434 -12.27 -44.66 -20.56
CA LEU A 434 -10.84 -44.95 -20.54
C LEU A 434 -10.54 -46.39 -20.11
N SER A 435 -11.25 -46.91 -19.10
CA SER A 435 -11.13 -48.32 -18.70
C SER A 435 -11.50 -49.27 -19.85
N LEU A 436 -12.56 -48.96 -20.61
CA LEU A 436 -12.92 -49.71 -21.82
C LEU A 436 -11.80 -49.71 -22.85
N MET A 437 -11.19 -48.54 -23.11
CA MET A 437 -10.06 -48.42 -24.04
C MET A 437 -8.80 -49.15 -23.56
N GLN A 438 -8.55 -49.18 -22.24
CA GLN A 438 -7.44 -49.93 -21.65
C GLN A 438 -7.63 -51.45 -21.78
N HIS A 439 -8.85 -51.97 -21.55
CA HIS A 439 -9.16 -53.39 -21.75
C HIS A 439 -9.00 -53.79 -23.22
N ARG A 440 -9.41 -52.90 -24.15
CA ARG A 440 -9.17 -53.09 -25.58
C ARG A 440 -7.69 -53.15 -25.92
N GLY A 441 -6.87 -52.25 -25.37
CA GLY A 441 -5.42 -52.24 -25.57
C GLY A 441 -4.74 -53.51 -25.07
N LYS A 442 -5.32 -54.17 -24.06
CA LYS A 442 -4.87 -55.46 -23.51
C LYS A 442 -5.47 -56.69 -24.20
N GLY A 443 -6.41 -56.50 -25.15
CA GLY A 443 -7.10 -57.58 -25.86
C GLY A 443 -8.13 -58.35 -25.01
N GLU A 444 -8.53 -57.80 -23.86
CA GLU A 444 -9.51 -58.38 -22.94
C GLU A 444 -10.92 -57.90 -23.28
N THR A 445 -11.91 -58.78 -23.18
CA THR A 445 -13.33 -58.41 -23.33
C THR A 445 -13.76 -57.53 -22.16
N ALA A 446 -14.27 -56.33 -22.46
CA ALA A 446 -14.77 -55.43 -21.44
C ALA A 446 -15.89 -56.08 -20.60
N PRO A 447 -15.91 -55.89 -19.27
CA PRO A 447 -16.94 -56.47 -18.42
C PRO A 447 -18.33 -55.89 -18.75
N PRO A 448 -19.39 -56.72 -18.79
CA PRO A 448 -20.74 -56.29 -19.20
C PRO A 448 -21.32 -55.22 -18.27
N ALA A 449 -20.99 -55.26 -16.97
CA ALA A 449 -21.41 -54.26 -16.00
C ALA A 449 -20.83 -52.86 -16.26
N LEU A 450 -19.67 -52.76 -16.92
CA LEU A 450 -19.07 -51.47 -17.29
C LEU A 450 -19.79 -50.90 -18.51
N LEU A 451 -20.17 -51.76 -19.47
CA LEU A 451 -20.94 -51.37 -20.64
C LEU A 451 -22.34 -50.86 -20.26
N GLU A 452 -23.04 -51.53 -19.34
CA GLU A 452 -24.37 -51.07 -18.88
C GLU A 452 -24.32 -49.70 -18.18
N LYS A 453 -23.31 -49.48 -17.33
CA LYS A 453 -23.10 -48.18 -16.68
C LYS A 453 -22.77 -47.08 -17.67
N LEU A 454 -21.98 -47.40 -18.70
CA LEU A 454 -21.59 -46.45 -19.72
C LEU A 454 -22.76 -46.12 -20.66
N LEU A 455 -23.63 -47.08 -21.00
CA LEU A 455 -24.88 -46.83 -21.71
C LEU A 455 -25.78 -45.86 -20.95
N ALA A 456 -25.98 -46.08 -19.65
CA ALA A 456 -26.77 -45.19 -18.81
C ALA A 456 -26.13 -43.79 -18.70
N GLY A 457 -24.81 -43.73 -18.53
CA GLY A 457 -24.05 -42.49 -18.43
C GLY A 457 -24.06 -41.66 -19.71
N LEU A 458 -23.85 -42.28 -20.88
CA LEU A 458 -23.85 -41.57 -22.16
C LEU A 458 -25.21 -40.95 -22.50
N ASN A 459 -26.30 -41.61 -22.12
CA ASN A 459 -27.65 -41.06 -22.31
C ASN A 459 -27.87 -39.80 -21.45
N VAL A 460 -27.46 -39.86 -20.17
CA VAL A 460 -27.50 -38.69 -19.26
C VAL A 460 -26.59 -37.57 -19.77
N MET A 461 -25.41 -37.90 -20.32
CA MET A 461 -24.50 -36.92 -20.88
C MET A 461 -25.08 -36.26 -22.14
N ASN A 462 -25.77 -37.01 -22.99
CA ASN A 462 -26.42 -36.47 -24.19
C ASN A 462 -27.65 -35.60 -23.87
N GLU A 463 -28.43 -35.93 -22.84
CA GLU A 463 -29.53 -35.08 -22.38
C GLU A 463 -29.04 -33.69 -21.91
N ASN A 464 -27.80 -33.62 -21.42
CA ASN A 464 -27.18 -32.39 -20.93
C ASN A 464 -26.37 -31.63 -22.00
N VAL A 465 -26.13 -32.22 -23.18
CA VAL A 465 -25.42 -31.56 -24.28
C VAL A 465 -26.43 -30.76 -25.10
N GLY A 466 -26.36 -29.44 -24.99
CA GLY A 466 -27.11 -28.55 -25.90
C GLY A 466 -26.60 -28.69 -27.33
N GLU A 467 -27.50 -28.65 -28.32
CA GLU A 467 -27.20 -28.79 -29.76
C GLU A 467 -26.12 -27.82 -30.30
N ALA A 468 -25.78 -26.77 -29.55
CA ALA A 468 -24.79 -25.75 -29.91
C ALA A 468 -23.32 -26.17 -29.67
N GLU A 469 -23.04 -27.23 -28.90
CA GLU A 469 -21.68 -27.64 -28.56
C GLU A 469 -21.18 -28.80 -29.43
N VAL A 470 -20.86 -28.48 -30.69
CA VAL A 470 -20.47 -29.45 -31.74
C VAL A 470 -19.36 -30.42 -31.29
N VAL A 471 -18.35 -29.93 -30.57
CA VAL A 471 -17.20 -30.74 -30.10
C VAL A 471 -17.63 -31.77 -29.06
N ARG A 472 -18.58 -31.42 -28.16
CA ARG A 472 -19.08 -32.36 -27.16
C ARG A 472 -19.96 -33.41 -27.80
N TYR A 473 -20.87 -33.00 -28.67
CA TYR A 473 -21.72 -33.95 -29.39
C TYR A 473 -20.88 -34.93 -30.21
N ALA A 474 -19.83 -34.45 -30.89
CA ALA A 474 -18.90 -35.31 -31.61
C ALA A 474 -18.20 -36.32 -30.68
N ALA A 475 -17.66 -35.86 -29.55
CA ALA A 475 -17.01 -36.76 -28.59
C ALA A 475 -17.98 -37.78 -27.98
N VAL A 476 -19.20 -37.37 -27.63
CA VAL A 476 -20.25 -38.27 -27.10
C VAL A 476 -20.63 -39.30 -28.15
N SER A 477 -20.82 -38.88 -29.41
CA SER A 477 -21.14 -39.80 -30.51
C SER A 477 -19.98 -40.75 -30.82
N ASP A 478 -18.72 -40.31 -30.69
CA ASP A 478 -17.55 -41.18 -30.89
C ASP A 478 -17.42 -42.21 -29.75
N MET A 479 -17.71 -41.81 -28.51
CA MET A 479 -17.77 -42.73 -27.37
C MET A 479 -18.92 -43.73 -27.49
N ALA A 480 -20.12 -43.27 -27.89
CA ALA A 480 -21.28 -44.12 -28.20
C ALA A 480 -20.95 -45.08 -29.36
N ASP A 481 -20.26 -44.57 -30.37
CA ASP A 481 -19.49 -45.27 -31.38
C ASP A 481 -18.78 -46.55 -30.88
N GLU A 482 -17.69 -46.30 -30.17
CA GLU A 482 -16.78 -47.35 -29.74
C GLU A 482 -17.44 -48.34 -28.79
N THR A 483 -18.39 -47.87 -27.98
CA THR A 483 -19.12 -48.74 -27.04
C THR A 483 -20.12 -49.64 -27.77
N ALA A 484 -20.83 -49.13 -28.77
CA ALA A 484 -21.66 -49.93 -29.67
C ALA A 484 -20.85 -51.02 -30.38
N ARG A 485 -19.63 -50.70 -30.86
CA ARG A 485 -18.74 -51.67 -31.51
C ARG A 485 -18.30 -52.79 -30.58
N GLU A 486 -17.97 -52.50 -29.32
CA GLU A 486 -17.60 -53.54 -28.36
C GLU A 486 -18.80 -54.40 -27.94
N ILE A 487 -20.00 -53.81 -27.81
CA ILE A 487 -21.24 -54.58 -27.58
C ILE A 487 -21.52 -55.53 -28.74
N LEU A 488 -21.33 -55.10 -30.00
CA LEU A 488 -21.50 -55.98 -31.17
C LEU A 488 -20.49 -57.13 -31.23
N LYS A 489 -19.23 -56.91 -30.79
CA LYS A 489 -18.24 -57.99 -30.70
C LYS A 489 -18.66 -59.04 -29.66
N LEU A 490 -19.21 -58.60 -28.53
CA LEU A 490 -19.72 -59.50 -27.48
C LEU A 490 -20.97 -60.25 -27.94
N ALA A 491 -21.88 -59.55 -28.64
CA ALA A 491 -23.15 -60.10 -29.13
C ALA A 491 -23.00 -61.05 -30.33
N LYS A 492 -21.78 -61.44 -30.72
CA LYS A 492 -21.57 -62.58 -31.66
C LYS A 492 -21.84 -63.94 -31.01
N LYS A 493 -21.94 -64.01 -29.68
CA LYS A 493 -22.45 -65.19 -28.97
C LYS A 493 -23.98 -65.06 -28.86
N LYS A 494 -24.69 -66.11 -29.30
CA LYS A 494 -26.14 -66.26 -29.59
C LYS A 494 -27.18 -65.78 -28.56
N GLN A 495 -26.82 -65.11 -27.45
CA GLN A 495 -27.74 -64.93 -26.32
C GLN A 495 -28.26 -63.52 -26.05
N ASP A 496 -27.83 -62.46 -26.74
CA ASP A 496 -28.18 -61.09 -26.32
C ASP A 496 -28.80 -60.21 -27.44
N MET A 497 -30.00 -60.57 -27.91
CA MET A 497 -30.82 -59.66 -28.74
C MET A 497 -31.27 -58.40 -27.97
N GLU A 498 -31.38 -58.48 -26.63
CA GLU A 498 -31.72 -57.33 -25.77
C GLU A 498 -30.59 -56.31 -25.63
N LEU A 499 -29.32 -56.74 -25.65
CA LEU A 499 -28.20 -55.79 -25.64
C LEU A 499 -28.06 -55.06 -26.98
N ARG A 500 -28.43 -55.72 -28.08
CA ARG A 500 -28.43 -55.12 -29.42
C ARG A 500 -29.54 -54.09 -29.62
N SER A 501 -30.74 -54.29 -29.07
CA SER A 501 -31.81 -53.29 -29.14
C SER A 501 -31.48 -52.03 -28.34
N ARG A 502 -30.72 -52.15 -27.25
CA ARG A 502 -30.24 -51.01 -26.44
C ARG A 502 -29.19 -50.15 -27.15
N ILE A 503 -28.51 -50.66 -28.18
CA ILE A 503 -27.59 -49.87 -29.01
C ILE A 503 -28.34 -48.77 -29.78
N LEU A 504 -29.60 -49.02 -30.16
CA LEU A 504 -30.43 -48.04 -30.88
C LEU A 504 -30.83 -46.84 -30.00
N ASN A 505 -30.73 -46.98 -28.67
CA ASN A 505 -31.02 -45.90 -27.73
C ASN A 505 -29.78 -45.04 -27.43
N LEU A 506 -28.63 -45.31 -28.06
CA LEU A 506 -27.43 -44.50 -27.89
C LEU A 506 -27.46 -43.24 -28.76
N PRO A 507 -26.84 -42.14 -28.30
CA PRO A 507 -26.67 -40.91 -29.06
C PRO A 507 -25.62 -41.11 -30.17
N LEU A 508 -26.07 -41.68 -31.28
CA LEU A 508 -25.25 -41.94 -32.46
C LEU A 508 -25.53 -40.88 -33.54
N THR A 509 -24.52 -40.57 -34.33
CA THR A 509 -24.70 -39.84 -35.60
C THR A 509 -25.71 -40.57 -36.50
N HIS A 510 -26.53 -39.81 -37.24
CA HIS A 510 -27.62 -40.33 -38.07
C HIS A 510 -27.15 -41.45 -39.03
N ASP A 511 -25.97 -41.28 -39.63
CA ASP A 511 -25.40 -42.27 -40.56
C ASP A 511 -25.05 -43.60 -39.87
N ARG A 512 -24.55 -43.55 -38.64
CA ARG A 512 -24.18 -44.75 -37.89
C ARG A 512 -25.39 -45.44 -37.28
N LEU A 513 -26.38 -44.69 -36.82
CA LEU A 513 -27.66 -45.24 -36.39
C LEU A 513 -28.32 -46.01 -37.54
N LEU A 514 -28.31 -45.44 -38.75
CA LEU A 514 -28.81 -46.10 -39.95
C LEU A 514 -28.03 -47.39 -40.25
N ALA A 515 -26.69 -47.35 -40.21
CA ALA A 515 -25.87 -48.54 -40.43
C ALA A 515 -26.17 -49.67 -39.43
N TYR A 516 -26.26 -49.36 -38.14
CA TYR A 516 -26.58 -50.35 -37.11
C TYR A 516 -28.02 -50.87 -37.22
N SER A 517 -28.98 -50.04 -37.63
CA SER A 517 -30.36 -50.48 -37.89
C SER A 517 -30.44 -51.45 -39.07
N ILE A 518 -29.67 -51.21 -40.13
CA ILE A 518 -29.60 -52.07 -41.31
C ILE A 518 -28.95 -53.41 -40.91
N ASP A 519 -27.83 -53.39 -40.20
CA ASP A 519 -27.16 -54.61 -39.73
C ASP A 519 -28.06 -55.45 -38.81
N LEU A 520 -28.80 -54.80 -37.90
CA LEU A 520 -29.76 -55.48 -37.03
C LEU A 520 -30.92 -56.09 -37.82
N SER A 521 -31.47 -55.35 -38.79
CA SER A 521 -32.56 -55.84 -39.65
C SER A 521 -32.11 -57.00 -40.54
N MET A 522 -30.87 -56.98 -41.05
CA MET A 522 -30.28 -58.05 -41.84
C MET A 522 -30.02 -59.30 -41.00
N ASP A 523 -29.58 -59.14 -39.75
CA ASP A 523 -29.39 -60.28 -38.84
C ASP A 523 -30.73 -60.90 -38.41
N GLN A 524 -31.74 -60.09 -38.11
CA GLN A 524 -33.11 -60.59 -37.87
C GLN A 524 -33.66 -61.32 -39.10
N TYR A 525 -33.46 -60.78 -40.30
CA TYR A 525 -33.86 -61.42 -41.54
C TYR A 525 -33.13 -62.75 -41.74
N ARG A 526 -31.82 -62.82 -41.44
CA ARG A 526 -31.04 -64.06 -41.51
C ARG A 526 -31.51 -65.11 -40.49
N GLU A 527 -31.87 -64.70 -39.27
CA GLU A 527 -32.43 -65.62 -38.27
C GLU A 527 -33.75 -66.22 -38.75
N VAL A 528 -34.67 -65.40 -39.26
CA VAL A 528 -35.96 -65.84 -39.79
C VAL A 528 -35.79 -66.76 -41.01
N MET A 529 -34.78 -66.52 -41.85
CA MET A 529 -34.48 -67.34 -43.03
C MET A 529 -33.62 -68.60 -42.73
N SER A 530 -33.11 -68.73 -41.50
CA SER A 530 -32.31 -69.89 -41.05
C SER A 530 -33.11 -70.93 -40.27
N HIS A 531 -34.38 -70.63 -40.00
CA HIS A 531 -35.43 -71.56 -39.57
C HIS A 531 -36.20 -72.08 -40.78
#